data_AF-A0A091Q7E0-F1
#
_entry.id   AF-A0A091Q7E0-F1
#
_cell.length_a   1.000
_cell.length_b   1.000
_cell.length_c   1.000
_cell.angle_alpha   90.00
_cell.angle_beta   90.00
_cell.angle_gamma   90.00
#
_symmetry.space_group_name_H-M   'P 1'
#
loop_
_entity.id
_entity.type
_entity.pdbx_description
1 polymer ?
#
loop_
_entity_poly.entity_id
_entity_poly.type
_entity_poly.pdbx_seq_one_letter_code
_entity_poly.pdbx_strand_id
1 'polypeptide(L)'
;EHHHLHLSSCHECLQLENSTIESVRFASAENIPELSEDCNSKLEEKSDDCLARGIKRVNLAGKPPNVLIYLGSETAKVEFEQVKSILQECIDVDSYTIYQLHEEQVLKDPWVDNSLLLIIATEQPISEENHKQFMKFLSKGGKILGFSSSFTFNGIQIKRKNKLKKTVHELVVSKMDSTEIKLNLLLSGRVFEEVMKADTSKVKTLSRLNNADKDAVIVHLTYGDSGGEAVLSQAHLELDINSMNVLTEEDFNLLKRSNTKRYEVLKEILVSLGLSCELSETPTLTPIYLFSSDEEIHLAFLKWLEGNVDAAGVRASSKVSLKFVSSSESKMEVTPSLVPVITEMGSFSSEHFSLETYQQNLQTKKLGKILLFSEVTTTTMNLLDG
;
A
#
# COMPACT_ATOMS: atom_id res chain seq x y z
N GLU A 1 0.39 49.08 22.12
CA GLU A 1 1.72 48.48 22.29
C GLU A 1 1.99 47.53 21.13
N HIS A 2 2.89 47.91 20.22
CA HIS A 2 3.30 47.08 19.08
C HIS A 2 4.82 47.02 19.11
N HIS A 3 5.37 45.83 19.34
CA HIS A 3 6.82 45.60 19.29
C HIS A 3 7.14 44.93 17.96
N HIS A 4 7.78 45.68 17.06
CA HIS A 4 8.40 45.16 15.85
C HIS A 4 9.76 44.54 16.23
N LEU A 5 9.93 43.24 16.00
CA LEU A 5 11.24 42.59 16.03
C LEU A 5 11.97 42.88 14.72
N HIS A 6 13.00 43.72 14.78
CA HIS A 6 13.96 43.91 13.70
C HIS A 6 14.90 42.69 13.65
N LEU A 7 14.78 41.88 12.60
CA LEU A 7 15.80 40.89 12.24
C LEU A 7 16.96 41.63 11.56
N SER A 8 18.00 41.95 12.34
CA SER A 8 19.30 42.32 11.79
C SER A 8 20.02 41.05 11.34
N SER A 9 20.13 40.84 10.03
CA SER A 9 20.94 39.78 9.44
C SER A 9 22.43 40.02 9.75
N CYS A 10 23.04 39.16 10.58
CA CYS A 10 24.48 39.19 10.80
C CYS A 10 25.22 38.78 9.52
N HIS A 11 26.27 39.54 9.18
CA HIS A 11 27.10 39.34 7.99
C HIS A 11 27.80 37.95 7.98
N GLU A 12 28.01 37.35 9.16
CA GLU A 12 28.59 36.00 9.29
C GLU A 12 27.61 34.89 8.85
N CYS A 13 26.30 35.05 9.03
CA CYS A 13 25.32 34.05 8.59
C CYS A 13 25.23 33.97 7.05
N LEU A 14 25.34 35.13 6.38
CA LEU A 14 25.40 35.23 4.92
C LEU A 14 26.69 34.65 4.34
N GLN A 15 27.81 34.70 5.07
CA GLN A 15 29.06 34.08 4.61
C GLN A 15 29.05 32.55 4.73
N LEU A 16 28.40 32.01 5.76
CA LEU A 16 28.22 30.56 5.93
C LEU A 16 27.27 29.97 4.87
N GLU A 17 26.18 30.65 4.52
CA GLU A 17 25.30 30.23 3.42
C GLU A 17 26.02 30.23 2.07
N ASN A 18 26.82 31.26 1.77
CA ASN A 18 27.56 31.33 0.50
C ASN A 18 28.68 30.28 0.39
N SER A 19 29.35 29.94 1.50
CA SER A 19 30.36 28.86 1.54
C SER A 19 29.74 27.47 1.32
N THR A 20 28.53 27.26 1.84
CA THR A 20 27.79 26.00 1.67
C THR A 20 27.25 25.85 0.24
N ILE A 21 26.81 26.95 -0.37
CA ILE A 21 26.36 26.98 -1.77
C ILE A 21 27.52 26.75 -2.75
N GLU A 22 28.70 27.34 -2.51
CA GLU A 22 29.87 27.11 -3.38
C GLU A 22 30.41 25.68 -3.25
N SER A 23 30.45 25.10 -2.06
CA SER A 23 30.90 23.71 -1.87
C SER A 23 29.98 22.68 -2.54
N VAL A 24 28.66 22.91 -2.55
CA VAL A 24 27.70 22.09 -3.33
C VAL A 24 27.90 22.30 -4.84
N ARG A 25 28.18 23.53 -5.29
CA ARG A 25 28.39 23.84 -6.71
C ARG A 25 29.67 23.22 -7.28
N PHE A 26 30.73 23.13 -6.48
CA PHE A 26 31.98 22.45 -6.86
C PHE A 26 31.86 20.92 -6.84
N ALA A 27 31.02 20.34 -5.98
CA ALA A 27 30.73 18.91 -5.99
C ALA A 27 29.91 18.47 -7.23
N SER A 28 29.10 19.37 -7.79
CA SER A 28 28.30 19.12 -9.00
C SER A 28 29.07 19.33 -10.32
N ALA A 29 30.33 19.73 -10.26
CA ALA A 29 31.14 20.08 -11.45
C ALA A 29 32.08 18.95 -11.93
N GLU A 30 32.10 17.80 -11.25
CA GLU A 30 32.75 16.60 -11.79
C GLU A 30 31.79 15.92 -12.77
N ASN A 31 32.13 15.96 -14.06
CA ASN A 31 31.40 15.34 -15.17
C ASN A 31 30.99 13.89 -14.86
N ILE A 32 29.72 13.67 -14.53
CA ILE A 32 29.10 12.35 -14.58
C ILE A 32 28.78 12.08 -16.06
N PRO A 33 29.31 11.02 -16.69
CA PRO A 33 28.88 10.65 -18.03
C PRO A 33 27.38 10.28 -18.00
N GLU A 34 26.57 10.91 -18.84
CA GLU A 34 25.18 10.51 -19.07
C GLU A 34 25.17 9.04 -19.56
N LEU A 35 24.60 8.15 -18.74
CA LEU A 35 24.41 6.75 -19.10
C LEU A 35 23.38 6.68 -20.24
N SER A 36 23.77 6.09 -21.37
CA SER A 36 22.89 5.82 -22.50
C SER A 36 21.85 4.75 -22.12
N GLU A 37 20.57 5.11 -22.17
CA GLU A 37 19.47 4.15 -22.12
C GLU A 37 19.34 3.41 -23.45
N ASP A 38 20.18 2.40 -23.67
CA ASP A 38 19.99 1.46 -24.78
C ASP A 38 20.45 0.06 -24.36
N CYS A 39 19.56 -0.69 -23.71
CA CYS A 39 19.65 -2.13 -23.56
C CYS A 39 18.31 -2.80 -23.90
N ASN A 40 17.93 -2.72 -25.18
CA ASN A 40 17.07 -3.73 -25.78
C ASN A 40 17.92 -4.98 -26.10
N SER A 41 18.19 -5.82 -25.11
CA SER A 41 18.71 -7.17 -25.36
C SER A 41 17.53 -8.12 -25.58
N LYS A 42 17.35 -8.53 -26.85
CA LYS A 42 16.60 -9.73 -27.18
C LYS A 42 17.32 -10.93 -26.58
N LEU A 43 16.77 -11.51 -25.52
CA LEU A 43 17.14 -12.85 -25.06
C LEU A 43 16.06 -13.82 -25.52
N GLU A 44 16.45 -14.73 -26.41
CA GLU A 44 15.68 -15.91 -26.78
C GLU A 44 15.64 -16.85 -25.58
N GLU A 45 14.49 -16.98 -24.93
CA GLU A 45 14.25 -18.04 -23.95
C GLU A 45 13.59 -19.24 -24.62
N LYS A 46 14.32 -20.36 -24.62
CA LYS A 46 13.79 -21.69 -24.89
C LYS A 46 12.87 -22.10 -23.73
N SER A 47 11.61 -22.35 -24.06
CA SER A 47 10.79 -23.48 -23.59
C SER A 47 11.30 -24.21 -22.34
N ASP A 48 10.75 -23.89 -21.17
CA ASP A 48 10.35 -24.92 -20.22
C ASP A 48 9.04 -24.55 -19.53
N ASP A 49 8.16 -25.52 -19.43
CA ASP A 49 6.75 -25.42 -19.09
C ASP A 49 6.56 -25.51 -17.56
N CYS A 50 5.43 -24.98 -17.07
CA CYS A 50 4.99 -24.92 -15.66
C CYS A 50 5.64 -23.86 -14.74
N LEU A 51 5.01 -22.68 -14.65
CA LEU A 51 4.65 -21.99 -13.37
C LEU A 51 3.77 -20.75 -13.69
N ALA A 52 2.59 -20.97 -14.26
CA ALA A 52 1.59 -19.91 -14.46
C ALA A 52 0.62 -19.83 -13.27
N ARG A 53 1.01 -19.13 -12.20
CA ARG A 53 0.05 -18.54 -11.25
C ARG A 53 0.68 -17.44 -10.40
N GLY A 54 0.26 -16.19 -10.64
CA GLY A 54 0.46 -15.09 -9.69
C GLY A 54 1.65 -14.18 -9.98
N ILE A 55 1.70 -13.54 -11.15
CA ILE A 55 2.53 -12.34 -11.32
C ILE A 55 1.87 -11.22 -10.50
N LYS A 56 2.33 -11.03 -9.26
CA LYS A 56 2.10 -9.79 -8.51
C LYS A 56 2.58 -8.64 -9.41
N ARG A 57 1.72 -7.67 -9.72
CA ARG A 57 2.19 -6.35 -10.20
C ARG A 57 2.96 -5.72 -9.05
N VAL A 58 4.24 -6.05 -8.94
CA VAL A 58 5.15 -5.40 -7.99
C VAL A 58 5.45 -4.03 -8.58
N ASN A 59 5.07 -2.97 -7.87
CA ASN A 59 5.42 -1.61 -8.23
C ASN A 59 6.94 -1.46 -8.15
N LEU A 60 7.62 -1.47 -9.30
CA LEU A 60 9.07 -1.23 -9.44
C LEU A 60 9.52 0.16 -8.96
N ALA A 61 8.58 1.06 -8.62
CA ALA A 61 8.84 2.45 -8.26
C ALA A 61 8.81 2.75 -6.75
N GLY A 62 8.70 1.74 -5.88
CA GLY A 62 8.70 1.92 -4.42
C GLY A 62 7.49 2.70 -3.85
N LYS A 63 6.50 3.05 -4.69
CA LYS A 63 5.26 3.71 -4.26
C LYS A 63 4.17 2.66 -3.95
N PRO A 64 3.45 2.80 -2.82
CA PRO A 64 2.34 1.91 -2.49
C PRO A 64 1.25 1.97 -3.58
N PRO A 65 0.57 0.86 -3.91
CA PRO A 65 -0.55 0.87 -4.85
C PRO A 65 -1.71 1.74 -4.36
N ASN A 66 -2.44 2.36 -5.31
CA ASN A 66 -3.56 3.24 -4.99
C ASN A 66 -4.89 2.48 -4.95
N VAL A 67 -5.69 2.74 -3.92
CA VAL A 67 -7.09 2.34 -3.78
C VAL A 67 -7.96 3.60 -3.86
N LEU A 68 -8.94 3.61 -4.75
CA LEU A 68 -9.79 4.77 -5.00
C LEU A 68 -11.21 4.53 -4.48
N ILE A 69 -11.84 5.52 -3.86
CA ILE A 69 -13.22 5.46 -3.38
C ILE A 69 -14.07 6.50 -4.12
N TYR A 70 -15.08 6.05 -4.85
CA TYR A 70 -16.06 6.88 -5.55
C TYR A 70 -17.42 6.85 -4.83
N LEU A 71 -17.92 8.04 -4.46
CA LEU A 71 -19.18 8.23 -3.71
C LEU A 71 -20.27 8.94 -4.51
N GLY A 72 -20.01 9.29 -5.77
CA GLY A 72 -20.94 10.06 -6.61
C GLY A 72 -20.99 11.55 -6.27
N SER A 73 -21.33 11.91 -5.03
CA SER A 73 -21.46 13.32 -4.62
C SER A 73 -20.21 13.87 -3.93
N GLU A 74 -19.92 15.16 -4.15
CA GLU A 74 -18.79 15.85 -3.52
C GLU A 74 -18.98 16.11 -2.00
N THR A 75 -20.23 16.08 -1.53
CA THR A 75 -20.59 16.37 -0.13
C THR A 75 -20.44 15.19 0.83
N ALA A 76 -20.02 14.02 0.35
CA ALA A 76 -19.97 12.76 1.10
C ALA A 76 -18.67 12.59 1.93
N LYS A 77 -18.15 13.64 2.57
CA LYS A 77 -16.89 13.55 3.35
C LYS A 77 -16.99 12.58 4.54
N VAL A 78 -18.14 12.58 5.22
CA VAL A 78 -18.38 11.69 6.38
C VAL A 78 -18.40 10.23 5.94
N GLU A 79 -19.09 9.93 4.83
CA GLU A 79 -19.16 8.59 4.26
C GLU A 79 -17.77 8.13 3.78
N PHE A 80 -16.98 9.03 3.17
CA PHE A 80 -15.60 8.72 2.77
C PHE A 80 -14.74 8.27 3.96
N GLU A 81 -14.68 9.07 5.03
CA GLU A 81 -13.86 8.72 6.20
C GLU A 81 -14.37 7.45 6.89
N GLN A 82 -15.68 7.20 6.89
CA GLN A 82 -16.24 5.97 7.42
C GLN A 82 -15.77 4.74 6.63
N VAL A 83 -15.94 4.74 5.30
CA VAL A 83 -15.52 3.62 4.43
C VAL A 83 -14.01 3.44 4.53
N LYS A 84 -13.25 4.54 4.53
CA LYS A 84 -11.80 4.53 4.68
C LYS A 84 -11.35 3.93 6.01
N SER A 85 -11.99 4.27 7.14
CA SER A 85 -11.68 3.68 8.45
C SER A 85 -11.86 2.16 8.44
N ILE A 86 -12.99 1.69 7.91
CA ILE A 86 -13.26 0.24 7.80
C ILE A 86 -12.22 -0.46 6.93
N LEU A 87 -11.80 0.17 5.82
CA LEU A 87 -10.76 -0.38 4.96
C LEU A 87 -9.39 -0.42 5.65
N GLN A 88 -9.01 0.63 6.37
CA GLN A 88 -7.75 0.69 7.12
C GLN A 88 -7.68 -0.34 8.27
N GLU A 89 -8.82 -0.79 8.78
CA GLU A 89 -8.87 -1.93 9.72
C GLU A 89 -8.74 -3.30 9.01
N CYS A 90 -8.94 -3.33 7.68
CA CYS A 90 -8.88 -4.54 6.88
C CYS A 90 -7.55 -4.74 6.15
N ILE A 91 -6.94 -3.66 5.67
CA ILE A 91 -5.72 -3.66 4.85
C ILE A 91 -4.57 -3.02 5.63
N ASP A 92 -3.34 -3.37 5.28
CA ASP A 92 -2.18 -2.71 5.85
C ASP A 92 -2.10 -1.24 5.40
N VAL A 93 -2.01 -0.34 6.38
CA VAL A 93 -2.03 1.12 6.18
C VAL A 93 -0.75 1.60 5.48
N ASP A 94 0.36 0.89 5.66
CA ASP A 94 1.65 1.26 5.09
C ASP A 94 1.83 0.72 3.65
N SER A 95 1.12 -0.37 3.30
CA SER A 95 1.16 -0.98 1.98
C SER A 95 0.30 -0.28 0.92
N TYR A 96 -0.72 0.49 1.30
CA TYR A 96 -1.71 1.04 0.36
C TYR A 96 -2.03 2.50 0.61
N THR A 97 -2.25 3.27 -0.46
CA THR A 97 -2.75 4.65 -0.34
C THR A 97 -4.20 4.74 -0.79
N ILE A 98 -5.07 5.27 0.08
CA ILE A 98 -6.51 5.41 -0.17
C ILE A 98 -6.83 6.87 -0.53
N TYR A 99 -7.44 7.08 -1.70
CA TYR A 99 -7.89 8.40 -2.18
C TYR A 99 -9.38 8.44 -2.50
N GLN A 100 -9.99 9.61 -2.34
CA GLN A 100 -11.33 9.88 -2.86
C GLN A 100 -11.24 10.20 -4.36
N LEU A 101 -12.05 9.52 -5.17
CA LEU A 101 -12.24 9.82 -6.59
C LEU A 101 -13.52 10.63 -6.75
N HIS A 102 -13.39 11.91 -7.07
CA HIS A 102 -14.52 12.79 -7.34
C HIS A 102 -15.09 12.56 -8.73
N GLU A 103 -16.38 12.84 -8.93
CA GLU A 103 -17.07 12.66 -10.20
C GLU A 103 -16.38 13.37 -11.37
N GLU A 104 -15.91 14.60 -11.17
CA GLU A 104 -15.18 15.36 -12.20
C GLU A 104 -13.82 14.76 -12.56
N GLN A 105 -13.24 13.93 -11.69
CA GLN A 105 -11.94 13.30 -11.88
C GLN A 105 -12.05 11.95 -12.59
N VAL A 106 -13.23 11.32 -12.62
CA VAL A 106 -13.45 10.02 -13.29
C VAL A 106 -13.06 10.08 -14.76
N LEU A 107 -13.33 11.20 -15.43
CA LEU A 107 -13.02 11.38 -16.86
C LEU A 107 -11.59 11.89 -17.13
N LYS A 108 -10.82 12.22 -16.08
CA LYS A 108 -9.46 12.77 -16.21
C LYS A 108 -8.44 11.64 -16.06
N ASP A 109 -7.41 11.63 -16.91
CA ASP A 109 -6.23 10.77 -16.71
C ASP A 109 -5.42 11.27 -15.48
N PRO A 110 -4.63 10.42 -14.78
CA PRO A 110 -4.19 9.07 -15.13
C PRO A 110 -4.62 7.97 -14.12
N TRP A 111 -5.74 8.12 -13.41
CA TRP A 111 -6.10 7.22 -12.30
C TRP A 111 -6.35 5.77 -12.74
N VAL A 112 -6.82 5.55 -13.97
CA VAL A 112 -7.12 4.23 -14.54
C VAL A 112 -5.88 3.34 -14.59
N ASP A 113 -4.72 3.93 -14.87
CA ASP A 113 -3.46 3.19 -15.05
C ASP A 113 -2.67 3.06 -13.74
N ASN A 114 -3.01 3.87 -12.73
CA ASN A 114 -2.27 3.95 -11.46
C ASN A 114 -3.08 3.44 -10.26
N SER A 115 -4.22 2.80 -10.46
CA SER A 115 -5.06 2.26 -9.38
C SER A 115 -5.11 0.73 -9.41
N LEU A 116 -5.04 0.15 -8.22
CA LEU A 116 -5.18 -1.29 -8.02
C LEU A 116 -6.66 -1.68 -7.91
N LEU A 117 -7.41 -0.94 -7.09
CA LEU A 117 -8.81 -1.20 -6.77
C LEU A 117 -9.61 0.11 -6.81
N LEU A 118 -10.78 0.05 -7.45
CA LEU A 118 -11.80 1.09 -7.38
C LEU A 118 -12.99 0.61 -6.54
N ILE A 119 -13.32 1.36 -5.50
CA ILE A 119 -14.45 1.12 -4.62
C ILE A 119 -15.58 2.08 -5.01
N ILE A 120 -16.75 1.55 -5.34
CA ILE A 120 -17.93 2.33 -5.72
C ILE A 120 -18.95 2.19 -4.60
N ALA A 121 -19.09 3.22 -3.77
CA ALA A 121 -19.97 3.22 -2.59
C ALA A 121 -21.04 4.30 -2.73
N THR A 122 -21.93 4.16 -3.71
CA THR A 122 -23.02 5.14 -3.95
C THR A 122 -24.30 4.47 -4.41
N GLU A 123 -25.41 4.76 -3.72
CA GLU A 123 -26.74 4.30 -4.12
C GLU A 123 -27.30 5.06 -5.33
N GLN A 124 -26.72 6.23 -5.64
CA GLN A 124 -27.13 7.10 -6.73
C GLN A 124 -26.84 6.43 -8.09
N PRO A 125 -27.63 6.76 -9.13
CA PRO A 125 -27.34 6.28 -10.48
C PRO A 125 -26.00 6.88 -10.97
N ILE A 126 -25.16 6.03 -11.53
CA ILE A 126 -23.89 6.43 -12.14
C ILE A 126 -24.18 6.91 -13.56
N SER A 127 -23.59 8.04 -13.97
CA SER A 127 -23.69 8.55 -15.35
C SER A 127 -23.14 7.55 -16.36
N GLU A 128 -23.64 7.59 -17.60
CA GLU A 128 -23.18 6.67 -18.65
C GLU A 128 -21.70 6.84 -18.97
N GLU A 129 -21.19 8.07 -18.90
CA GLU A 129 -19.79 8.40 -19.13
C GLU A 129 -18.88 7.77 -18.05
N ASN A 130 -19.27 7.89 -16.78
CA ASN A 130 -18.52 7.29 -15.67
C ASN A 130 -18.59 5.77 -15.73
N HIS A 131 -19.75 5.20 -16.05
CA HIS A 131 -19.91 3.77 -16.25
C HIS A 131 -18.96 3.25 -17.35
N LYS A 132 -18.89 3.93 -18.50
CA LYS A 132 -17.95 3.59 -19.58
C LYS A 132 -16.49 3.62 -19.13
N GLN A 133 -16.10 4.59 -18.30
CA GLN A 133 -14.73 4.63 -17.75
C GLN A 133 -14.46 3.47 -16.78
N PHE A 134 -15.42 3.12 -15.91
CA PHE A 134 -15.27 1.98 -15.01
C PHE A 134 -15.15 0.66 -15.81
N MET A 135 -15.88 0.52 -16.91
CA MET A 135 -15.74 -0.61 -17.83
C MET A 135 -14.38 -0.62 -18.55
N LYS A 136 -13.86 0.55 -18.93
CA LYS A 136 -12.50 0.68 -19.49
C LYS A 136 -11.44 0.24 -18.48
N PHE A 137 -11.58 0.61 -17.21
CA PHE A 137 -10.70 0.17 -16.14
C PHE A 137 -10.72 -1.37 -15.98
N LEU A 138 -11.90 -1.98 -15.94
CA LEU A 138 -12.04 -3.45 -15.93
C LEU A 138 -11.39 -4.10 -17.16
N SER A 139 -11.54 -3.52 -18.36
CA SER A 139 -10.95 -4.07 -19.60
C SER A 139 -9.41 -4.15 -19.57
N LYS A 140 -8.77 -3.30 -18.77
CA LYS A 140 -7.31 -3.28 -18.56
C LYS A 140 -6.84 -4.20 -17.41
N GLY A 141 -7.75 -5.01 -16.85
CA GLY A 141 -7.46 -5.87 -15.71
C GLY A 141 -7.62 -5.19 -14.35
N GLY A 142 -8.29 -4.03 -14.30
CA GLY A 142 -8.63 -3.35 -13.06
C GLY A 142 -9.61 -4.16 -12.20
N LYS A 143 -9.66 -3.83 -10.91
CA LYS A 143 -10.50 -4.52 -9.92
C LYS A 143 -11.53 -3.55 -9.33
N ILE A 144 -12.79 -3.96 -9.21
CA ILE A 144 -13.86 -3.11 -8.66
C ILE A 144 -14.53 -3.77 -7.45
N LEU A 145 -14.77 -2.99 -6.40
CA LEU A 145 -15.62 -3.39 -5.27
C LEU A 145 -16.81 -2.44 -5.15
N GLY A 146 -18.01 -2.94 -5.35
CA GLY A 146 -19.25 -2.15 -5.23
C GLY A 146 -19.91 -2.35 -3.88
N PHE A 147 -20.11 -1.27 -3.12
CA PHE A 147 -20.91 -1.25 -1.89
C PHE A 147 -22.25 -0.55 -2.13
N SER A 148 -23.35 -1.31 -2.00
CA SER A 148 -24.72 -0.84 -2.18
C SER A 148 -24.96 -0.02 -3.45
N SER A 149 -24.16 -0.32 -4.48
CA SER A 149 -24.07 0.51 -5.69
C SER A 149 -25.16 0.20 -6.71
N SER A 150 -25.45 1.16 -7.59
CA SER A 150 -26.22 0.96 -8.82
C SER A 150 -25.39 0.38 -9.98
N PHE A 151 -24.06 0.29 -9.83
CA PHE A 151 -23.16 -0.26 -10.84
C PHE A 151 -23.44 -1.73 -11.12
N THR A 152 -23.59 -2.09 -12.41
CA THR A 152 -23.77 -3.47 -12.88
C THR A 152 -23.22 -3.64 -14.29
N PHE A 153 -22.86 -4.88 -14.64
CA PHE A 153 -22.47 -5.29 -15.99
C PHE A 153 -22.69 -6.81 -16.15
N ASN A 154 -22.38 -7.36 -17.34
CA ASN A 154 -22.50 -8.79 -17.67
C ASN A 154 -23.89 -9.39 -17.44
N GLY A 155 -24.96 -8.66 -17.76
CA GLY A 155 -26.32 -9.20 -17.73
C GLY A 155 -26.93 -9.38 -16.33
N ILE A 156 -26.26 -8.87 -15.29
CA ILE A 156 -26.85 -8.74 -13.97
C ILE A 156 -27.70 -7.47 -13.90
N GLN A 157 -28.92 -7.62 -13.40
CA GLN A 157 -29.80 -6.52 -13.07
C GLN A 157 -29.98 -6.41 -11.56
N ILE A 158 -30.26 -5.19 -11.12
CA ILE A 158 -30.63 -4.91 -9.74
C ILE A 158 -32.14 -4.82 -9.63
N LYS A 159 -32.74 -5.69 -8.83
CA LYS A 159 -34.17 -5.65 -8.47
C LYS A 159 -34.34 -4.95 -7.13
N ARG A 160 -35.27 -4.01 -7.05
CA ARG A 160 -35.63 -3.34 -5.79
C ARG A 160 -36.63 -4.20 -5.01
N LYS A 161 -36.30 -4.52 -3.76
CA LYS A 161 -37.17 -5.18 -2.79
C LYS A 161 -37.29 -4.28 -1.56
N ASN A 162 -38.28 -3.37 -1.58
CA ASN A 162 -38.46 -2.34 -0.54
C ASN A 162 -38.59 -2.92 0.88
N LYS A 163 -39.07 -4.16 1.03
CA LYS A 163 -39.15 -4.87 2.31
C LYS A 163 -37.79 -5.13 2.98
N LEU A 164 -36.72 -5.14 2.17
CA LEU A 164 -35.35 -5.41 2.62
C LEU A 164 -34.56 -4.11 2.91
N LYS A 165 -35.17 -2.93 2.72
CA LYS A 165 -34.44 -1.67 2.84
C LYS A 165 -34.20 -1.34 4.31
N LYS A 166 -32.93 -1.18 4.70
CA LYS A 166 -32.52 -0.84 6.07
C LYS A 166 -33.00 -1.84 7.13
N THR A 167 -33.19 -3.10 6.74
CA THR A 167 -33.52 -4.19 7.65
C THR A 167 -32.34 -5.13 7.78
N VAL A 168 -32.18 -5.71 8.97
CA VAL A 168 -31.14 -6.71 9.24
C VAL A 168 -31.66 -8.06 8.79
N HIS A 169 -30.87 -8.77 7.99
CA HIS A 169 -31.20 -10.10 7.53
C HIS A 169 -30.02 -11.06 7.62
N GLU A 170 -30.33 -12.34 7.84
CA GLU A 170 -29.34 -13.41 7.78
C GLU A 170 -28.96 -13.72 6.34
N LEU A 171 -27.65 -13.66 6.09
CA LEU A 171 -27.01 -13.97 4.82
C LEU A 171 -26.17 -15.23 4.99
N VAL A 172 -26.14 -16.03 3.93
CA VAL A 172 -25.22 -17.16 3.77
C VAL A 172 -24.17 -16.73 2.76
N VAL A 173 -22.90 -16.66 3.17
CA VAL A 173 -21.77 -16.33 2.32
C VAL A 173 -20.97 -17.61 2.08
N SER A 174 -20.75 -17.94 0.81
CA SER A 174 -19.90 -19.05 0.39
C SER A 174 -18.47 -18.55 0.22
N LYS A 175 -17.57 -19.08 1.04
CA LYS A 175 -16.14 -18.82 0.96
C LYS A 175 -15.49 -19.46 -0.26
N MET A 176 -14.25 -19.10 -0.52
CA MET A 176 -13.41 -19.68 -1.56
C MET A 176 -13.12 -21.18 -1.32
N ASP A 177 -13.03 -21.61 -0.05
CA ASP A 177 -12.85 -23.02 0.36
C ASP A 177 -14.17 -23.82 0.35
N SER A 178 -15.25 -23.24 -0.18
CA SER A 178 -16.61 -23.81 -0.20
C SER A 178 -17.27 -23.96 1.18
N THR A 179 -16.71 -23.37 2.24
CA THR A 179 -17.41 -23.29 3.53
C THR A 179 -18.45 -22.17 3.50
N GLU A 180 -19.52 -22.33 4.30
CA GLU A 180 -20.59 -21.34 4.40
C GLU A 180 -20.50 -20.59 5.73
N ILE A 181 -20.44 -19.26 5.68
CA ILE A 181 -20.59 -18.39 6.85
C ILE A 181 -22.01 -17.86 6.88
N LYS A 182 -22.65 -17.97 8.04
CA LYS A 182 -23.89 -17.26 8.34
C LYS A 182 -23.61 -16.03 9.18
N LEU A 183 -24.10 -14.88 8.72
CA LEU A 183 -23.98 -13.60 9.40
C LEU A 183 -25.19 -12.71 9.12
N ASN A 184 -25.49 -11.78 10.02
CA ASN A 184 -26.57 -10.82 9.85
C ASN A 184 -25.99 -9.48 9.43
N LEU A 185 -26.51 -8.89 8.34
CA LEU A 185 -26.10 -7.57 7.84
C LEU A 185 -27.31 -6.73 7.45
N LEU A 186 -27.08 -5.42 7.39
CA LEU A 186 -28.03 -4.46 6.84
C LEU A 186 -28.02 -4.53 5.31
N LEU A 187 -29.19 -4.51 4.68
CA LEU A 187 -29.34 -4.52 3.22
C LEU A 187 -29.75 -3.16 2.67
N SER A 188 -29.29 -2.85 1.46
CA SER A 188 -29.63 -1.64 0.71
C SER A 188 -31.10 -1.62 0.21
N GLY A 189 -31.80 -2.74 0.31
CA GLY A 189 -33.13 -2.94 -0.28
C GLY A 189 -33.11 -3.36 -1.75
N ARG A 190 -31.96 -3.79 -2.25
CA ARG A 190 -31.72 -4.23 -3.63
C ARG A 190 -31.13 -5.64 -3.63
N VAL A 191 -31.44 -6.42 -4.66
CA VAL A 191 -30.89 -7.78 -4.87
C VAL A 191 -30.48 -7.94 -6.33
N PHE A 192 -29.55 -8.87 -6.58
CA PHE A 192 -29.07 -9.16 -7.94
C PHE A 192 -29.90 -10.27 -8.60
N GLU A 193 -30.24 -10.07 -9.86
CA GLU A 193 -30.96 -11.02 -10.71
C GLU A 193 -30.21 -11.19 -12.04
N GLU A 194 -29.92 -12.43 -12.42
CA GLU A 194 -29.23 -12.74 -13.66
C GLU A 194 -30.26 -12.91 -14.78
N VAL A 195 -30.20 -12.05 -15.80
CA VAL A 195 -31.25 -11.98 -16.84
C VAL A 195 -31.00 -12.95 -18.00
N MET A 196 -29.74 -13.31 -18.26
CA MET A 196 -29.38 -14.21 -19.36
C MET A 196 -28.39 -15.28 -18.90
N LYS A 197 -28.81 -16.55 -18.89
CA LYS A 197 -27.95 -17.73 -18.62
C LYS A 197 -27.02 -18.08 -19.79
N ALA A 198 -26.54 -17.10 -20.56
CA ALA A 198 -25.82 -17.36 -21.80
C ALA A 198 -24.33 -17.69 -21.58
N ASP A 199 -23.73 -17.24 -20.47
CA ASP A 199 -22.34 -17.56 -20.09
C ASP A 199 -22.25 -17.75 -18.57
N THR A 200 -22.64 -18.92 -18.06
CA THR A 200 -22.63 -19.24 -16.62
C THR A 200 -21.24 -19.21 -15.96
N SER A 201 -20.16 -18.96 -16.70
CA SER A 201 -18.79 -18.88 -16.19
C SER A 201 -18.36 -17.50 -15.70
N LYS A 202 -19.08 -16.43 -16.07
CA LYS A 202 -18.64 -15.04 -15.80
C LYS A 202 -19.22 -14.43 -14.52
N VAL A 203 -20.22 -15.09 -13.92
CA VAL A 203 -20.92 -14.63 -12.71
C VAL A 203 -20.90 -15.73 -11.66
N LYS A 204 -20.31 -15.45 -10.50
CA LYS A 204 -20.33 -16.32 -9.32
C LYS A 204 -21.09 -15.63 -8.19
N THR A 205 -22.19 -16.23 -7.71
CA THR A 205 -22.86 -15.73 -6.50
C THR A 205 -22.03 -16.09 -5.27
N LEU A 206 -21.60 -15.09 -4.51
CA LEU A 206 -20.85 -15.28 -3.25
C LEU A 206 -21.77 -15.31 -2.03
N SER A 207 -22.91 -14.59 -2.07
CA SER A 207 -23.83 -14.56 -0.95
C SER A 207 -25.28 -14.58 -1.36
N ARG A 208 -26.08 -15.32 -0.59
CA ARG A 208 -27.53 -15.41 -0.74
C ARG A 208 -28.24 -15.07 0.57
N LEU A 209 -29.41 -14.47 0.44
CA LEU A 209 -30.33 -14.25 1.54
C LEU A 209 -30.88 -15.59 2.03
N ASN A 210 -31.01 -15.77 3.34
CA ASN A 210 -31.71 -16.92 3.91
C ASN A 210 -33.24 -16.70 3.84
N ASN A 211 -33.77 -16.57 2.62
CA ASN A 211 -35.19 -16.48 2.33
C ASN A 211 -35.63 -17.58 1.36
N ALA A 212 -36.94 -17.69 1.11
CA ALA A 212 -37.50 -18.70 0.21
C ALA A 212 -36.92 -18.59 -1.22
N ASP A 213 -36.67 -17.37 -1.70
CA ASP A 213 -36.18 -17.10 -3.05
C ASP A 213 -34.66 -17.31 -3.21
N LYS A 214 -33.92 -17.41 -2.09
CA LYS A 214 -32.44 -17.41 -2.04
C LYS A 214 -31.80 -16.29 -2.88
N ASP A 215 -32.32 -15.08 -2.70
CA ASP A 215 -31.91 -13.89 -3.46
C ASP A 215 -30.40 -13.65 -3.38
N ALA A 216 -29.76 -13.35 -4.51
CA ALA A 216 -28.33 -13.03 -4.54
C ALA A 216 -28.06 -11.61 -4.03
N VAL A 217 -27.14 -11.48 -3.08
CA VAL A 217 -26.79 -10.22 -2.42
C VAL A 217 -25.35 -9.80 -2.66
N ILE A 218 -24.44 -10.77 -2.81
CA ILE A 218 -23.05 -10.52 -3.20
C ILE A 218 -22.73 -11.38 -4.42
N VAL A 219 -22.19 -10.75 -5.45
CA VAL A 219 -21.80 -11.42 -6.71
C VAL A 219 -20.37 -11.05 -7.08
N HIS A 220 -19.64 -12.02 -7.64
CA HIS A 220 -18.33 -11.85 -8.24
C HIS A 220 -18.44 -11.99 -9.76
N LEU A 221 -17.86 -11.05 -10.49
CA LEU A 221 -17.98 -10.88 -11.93
C LEU A 221 -16.60 -10.79 -12.54
N THR A 222 -16.38 -11.52 -13.64
CA THR A 222 -15.15 -11.41 -14.44
C THR A 222 -15.43 -10.64 -15.73
N TYR A 223 -14.48 -9.82 -16.18
CA TYR A 223 -14.62 -8.99 -17.38
C TYR A 223 -13.35 -8.98 -18.23
N GLY A 224 -13.54 -9.31 -19.52
CA GLY A 224 -12.46 -9.38 -20.50
C GLY A 224 -11.43 -10.47 -20.22
N ASP A 225 -10.45 -10.57 -21.11
CA ASP A 225 -9.38 -11.57 -21.02
C ASP A 225 -8.16 -11.06 -20.23
N SER A 226 -8.12 -9.75 -19.94
CA SER A 226 -7.07 -9.08 -19.18
C SER A 226 -7.15 -9.31 -17.65
N GLY A 227 -8.06 -10.18 -17.18
CA GLY A 227 -8.25 -10.48 -15.76
C GLY A 227 -9.00 -9.42 -14.96
N GLY A 228 -9.88 -8.63 -15.59
CA GLY A 228 -10.71 -7.65 -14.90
C GLY A 228 -11.74 -8.35 -14.01
N GLU A 229 -11.89 -7.90 -12.77
CA GLU A 229 -12.81 -8.53 -11.81
C GLU A 229 -13.57 -7.49 -11.00
N ALA A 230 -14.81 -7.81 -10.65
CA ALA A 230 -15.61 -6.98 -9.77
C ALA A 230 -16.39 -7.82 -8.76
N VAL A 231 -16.36 -7.41 -7.49
CA VAL A 231 -17.29 -7.92 -6.48
C VAL A 231 -18.30 -6.84 -6.16
N LEU A 232 -19.59 -7.15 -6.30
CA LEU A 232 -20.68 -6.21 -6.03
C LEU A 232 -21.50 -6.73 -4.85
N SER A 233 -21.70 -5.89 -3.83
CA SER A 233 -22.46 -6.20 -2.62
C SER A 233 -23.65 -5.25 -2.47
N GLN A 234 -24.84 -5.80 -2.22
CA GLN A 234 -26.01 -5.06 -1.74
C GLN A 234 -26.23 -5.18 -0.22
N ALA A 235 -25.32 -5.88 0.46
CA ALA A 235 -25.19 -5.85 1.91
C ALA A 235 -24.14 -4.79 2.30
N HIS A 236 -24.44 -4.04 3.36
CA HIS A 236 -23.52 -3.03 3.88
C HIS A 236 -22.38 -3.70 4.65
N LEU A 237 -21.23 -3.83 3.99
CA LEU A 237 -19.96 -4.31 4.58
C LEU A 237 -19.10 -3.13 5.05
N GLU A 238 -19.34 -1.95 4.48
CA GLU A 238 -18.59 -0.71 4.59
C GLU A 238 -19.04 0.20 5.75
N LEU A 239 -20.16 -0.14 6.40
CA LEU A 239 -20.74 0.67 7.46
C LEU A 239 -20.28 0.18 8.84
N ASP A 240 -19.88 1.12 9.69
CA ASP A 240 -19.66 0.87 11.12
C ASP A 240 -21.00 0.71 11.85
N ILE A 241 -21.13 -0.39 12.60
CA ILE A 241 -22.30 -0.73 13.41
C ILE A 241 -22.60 0.39 14.42
N ASN A 242 -21.58 1.06 14.98
CA ASN A 242 -21.79 2.12 15.97
C ASN A 242 -22.32 3.42 15.36
N SER A 243 -22.09 3.62 14.07
CA SER A 243 -22.58 4.78 13.31
C SER A 243 -23.97 4.57 12.72
N MET A 244 -24.51 3.34 12.79
CA MET A 244 -25.82 3.02 12.24
C MET A 244 -26.95 3.50 13.16
N ASN A 245 -27.93 4.16 12.55
CA ASN A 245 -29.27 4.31 13.15
C ASN A 245 -30.00 2.97 13.05
N VAL A 246 -29.69 2.04 13.96
CA VAL A 246 -30.35 0.74 14.01
C VAL A 246 -31.79 0.91 14.50
N LEU A 247 -32.74 0.22 13.87
CA LEU A 247 -34.17 0.35 14.15
C LEU A 247 -34.56 -0.22 15.52
N THR A 248 -33.87 -1.27 15.99
CA THR A 248 -34.16 -1.95 17.26
C THR A 248 -32.87 -2.40 17.98
N GLU A 249 -32.96 -2.60 19.30
CA GLU A 249 -31.85 -3.14 20.12
C GLU A 249 -31.50 -4.59 19.74
N GLU A 250 -32.51 -5.38 19.33
CA GLU A 250 -32.31 -6.75 18.85
C GLU A 250 -31.46 -6.78 17.57
N ASP A 251 -31.77 -5.92 16.61
CA ASP A 251 -31.00 -5.77 15.37
C ASP A 251 -29.55 -5.36 15.66
N PHE A 252 -29.33 -4.45 16.62
CA PHE A 252 -27.98 -4.01 16.99
C PHE A 252 -27.17 -5.17 17.56
N ASN A 253 -27.78 -5.99 18.41
CA ASN A 253 -27.14 -7.17 18.98
C ASN A 253 -26.81 -8.22 17.90
N LEU A 254 -27.67 -8.41 16.90
CA LEU A 254 -27.42 -9.30 15.76
C LEU A 254 -26.23 -8.84 14.91
N LEU A 255 -26.19 -7.55 14.59
CA LEU A 255 -25.07 -6.94 13.85
C LEU A 255 -23.77 -7.05 14.64
N LYS A 256 -23.80 -6.71 15.94
CA LYS A 256 -22.62 -6.79 16.82
C LYS A 256 -22.05 -8.21 16.90
N ARG A 257 -22.90 -9.22 17.06
CA ARG A 257 -22.49 -10.64 17.03
C ARG A 257 -21.92 -11.09 15.68
N SER A 258 -22.35 -10.44 14.61
CA SER A 258 -21.92 -10.72 13.23
C SER A 258 -20.70 -9.91 12.81
N ASN A 259 -20.25 -8.94 13.61
CA ASN A 259 -19.23 -7.97 13.22
C ASN A 259 -17.89 -8.64 12.86
N THR A 260 -17.41 -9.57 13.68
CA THR A 260 -16.17 -10.31 13.38
C THR A 260 -16.25 -11.03 12.03
N LYS A 261 -17.40 -11.67 11.75
CA LYS A 261 -17.65 -12.34 10.47
C LYS A 261 -17.79 -11.36 9.31
N ARG A 262 -18.31 -10.15 9.54
CA ARG A 262 -18.36 -9.07 8.56
C ARG A 262 -16.96 -8.70 8.08
N TYR A 263 -16.02 -8.49 9.00
CA TYR A 263 -14.62 -8.22 8.66
C TYR A 263 -13.95 -9.41 7.96
N GLU A 264 -14.24 -10.65 8.40
CA GLU A 264 -13.73 -11.85 7.75
C GLU A 264 -14.16 -11.93 6.28
N VAL A 265 -15.45 -11.73 6.00
CA VAL A 265 -15.99 -11.71 4.63
C VAL A 265 -15.40 -10.55 3.82
N LEU A 266 -15.28 -9.36 4.41
CA LEU A 266 -14.71 -8.20 3.73
C LEU A 266 -13.23 -8.42 3.38
N LYS A 267 -12.42 -8.96 4.30
CA LYS A 267 -11.02 -9.31 4.07
C LYS A 267 -10.90 -10.36 2.97
N GLU A 268 -11.74 -11.39 2.97
CA GLU A 268 -11.72 -12.41 1.92
C GLU A 268 -12.04 -11.82 0.53
N ILE A 269 -13.02 -10.91 0.45
CA ILE A 269 -13.33 -10.18 -0.78
C ILE A 269 -12.13 -9.33 -1.22
N LEU A 270 -11.51 -8.56 -0.32
CA LEU A 270 -10.35 -7.73 -0.64
C LEU A 270 -9.15 -8.56 -1.11
N VAL A 271 -8.88 -9.69 -0.45
CA VAL A 271 -7.85 -10.65 -0.87
C VAL A 271 -8.15 -11.24 -2.24
N SER A 272 -9.41 -11.58 -2.52
CA SER A 272 -9.81 -12.07 -3.85
C SER A 272 -9.58 -11.04 -4.96
N LEU A 273 -9.67 -9.75 -4.62
CA LEU A 273 -9.39 -8.63 -5.52
C LEU A 273 -7.91 -8.24 -5.56
N GLY A 274 -7.03 -8.99 -4.89
CA GLY A 274 -5.57 -8.82 -4.97
C GLY A 274 -4.95 -7.90 -3.92
N LEU A 275 -5.68 -7.55 -2.85
CA LEU A 275 -5.12 -6.80 -1.72
C LEU A 275 -4.53 -7.74 -0.66
N SER A 276 -3.53 -7.25 0.07
CA SER A 276 -2.99 -7.89 1.27
C SER A 276 -3.74 -7.38 2.50
N CYS A 277 -4.39 -8.31 3.21
CA CYS A 277 -5.05 -8.05 4.49
C CYS A 277 -4.27 -8.61 5.68
N GLU A 278 -3.05 -9.08 5.44
CA GLU A 278 -2.10 -9.43 6.50
C GLU A 278 -1.59 -8.13 7.13
N LEU A 279 -1.56 -8.08 8.46
CA LEU A 279 -0.86 -7.01 9.16
C LEU A 279 0.62 -7.20 8.83
N SER A 280 1.21 -6.32 8.01
CA SER A 280 2.65 -6.35 7.83
C SER A 280 3.26 -6.05 9.19
N GLU A 281 4.08 -6.97 9.71
CA GLU A 281 4.92 -6.64 10.84
C GLU A 281 5.82 -5.48 10.40
N THR A 282 5.88 -4.42 11.20
CA THR A 282 6.84 -3.34 10.95
C THR A 282 8.22 -3.98 10.85
N PRO A 283 8.93 -3.82 9.71
CA PRO A 283 10.20 -4.51 9.52
C PRO A 283 11.15 -4.09 10.63
N THR A 284 11.81 -5.07 11.24
CA THR A 284 12.74 -4.81 12.33
C THR A 284 13.93 -4.01 11.81
N LEU A 285 14.35 -2.98 12.56
CA LEU A 285 15.53 -2.20 12.20
C LEU A 285 16.75 -3.11 12.04
N THR A 286 17.52 -2.88 10.99
CA THR A 286 18.73 -3.66 10.71
C THR A 286 19.98 -2.93 11.19
N PRO A 287 21.04 -3.66 11.58
CA PRO A 287 22.33 -3.06 11.87
C PRO A 287 22.86 -2.27 10.68
N ILE A 288 23.78 -1.35 10.94
CA ILE A 288 24.54 -0.68 9.88
C ILE A 288 25.77 -1.52 9.57
N TYR A 289 26.07 -1.69 8.29
CA TYR A 289 27.29 -2.28 7.79
C TYR A 289 28.22 -1.18 7.30
N LEU A 290 29.46 -1.21 7.77
CA LEU A 290 30.53 -0.34 7.31
C LEU A 290 31.26 -1.03 6.17
N PHE A 291 31.11 -0.50 4.96
CA PHE A 291 31.85 -0.96 3.80
C PHE A 291 32.92 0.05 3.40
N SER A 292 33.99 -0.47 2.79
CA SER A 292 35.05 0.32 2.20
C SER A 292 35.34 -0.18 0.79
N SER A 293 35.89 0.69 -0.06
CA SER A 293 36.30 0.30 -1.41
C SER A 293 37.57 -0.55 -1.44
N ASP A 294 38.41 -0.43 -0.42
CA ASP A 294 39.71 -1.09 -0.33
C ASP A 294 40.03 -1.42 1.14
N GLU A 295 40.78 -2.50 1.36
CA GLU A 295 41.16 -3.00 2.68
C GLU A 295 42.11 -2.03 3.41
N GLU A 296 43.00 -1.33 2.70
CA GLU A 296 43.90 -0.33 3.29
C GLU A 296 43.12 0.87 3.84
N ILE A 297 42.12 1.34 3.07
CA ILE A 297 41.22 2.44 3.49
C ILE A 297 40.39 1.99 4.69
N HIS A 298 39.91 0.74 4.66
CA HIS A 298 39.16 0.16 5.76
C HIS A 298 39.98 0.14 7.06
N LEU A 299 41.20 -0.42 7.02
CA LEU A 299 42.09 -0.49 8.18
C LEU A 299 42.50 0.89 8.69
N ALA A 300 42.77 1.84 7.79
CA ALA A 300 43.07 3.22 8.16
C ALA A 300 41.90 3.88 8.91
N PHE A 301 40.67 3.61 8.46
CA PHE A 301 39.47 4.12 9.11
C PHE A 301 39.20 3.44 10.45
N LEU A 302 39.37 2.11 10.57
CA LEU A 302 39.23 1.40 11.85
C LEU A 302 40.23 1.93 12.88
N LYS A 303 41.49 2.17 12.48
CA LYS A 303 42.49 2.77 13.36
C LYS A 303 42.11 4.19 13.80
N TRP A 304 41.49 4.96 12.92
CA TRP A 304 40.94 6.27 13.30
C TRP A 304 39.77 6.13 14.27
N LEU A 305 38.88 5.16 14.06
CA LEU A 305 37.73 4.89 14.93
C LEU A 305 38.16 4.52 16.35
N GLU A 306 39.21 3.72 16.53
CA GLU A 306 39.74 3.35 17.86
C GLU A 306 40.04 4.56 18.75
N GLY A 307 40.50 5.67 18.16
CA GLY A 307 40.75 6.93 18.89
C GLY A 307 39.51 7.80 19.12
N ASN A 308 38.37 7.44 18.53
CA ASN A 308 37.15 8.24 18.51
C ASN A 308 35.94 7.53 19.15
N VAL A 309 36.07 6.29 19.59
CA VAL A 309 35.02 5.57 20.33
C VAL A 309 35.35 5.51 21.82
N ASP A 310 34.34 5.29 22.65
CA ASP A 310 34.56 5.03 24.07
C ASP A 310 35.12 3.62 24.33
N ALA A 311 35.37 3.29 25.60
CA ALA A 311 35.89 1.97 26.00
C ALA A 311 34.95 0.80 25.67
N ALA A 312 33.67 1.07 25.35
CA ALA A 312 32.67 0.09 24.94
C ALA A 312 32.47 0.05 23.41
N GLY A 313 33.27 0.80 22.64
CA GLY A 313 33.15 0.91 21.18
C GLY A 313 31.97 1.76 20.72
N VAL A 314 31.41 2.58 21.60
CA VAL A 314 30.24 3.42 21.31
C VAL A 314 30.67 4.84 20.99
N ARG A 315 30.06 5.41 19.95
CA ARG A 315 30.08 6.84 19.64
C ARG A 315 28.68 7.39 19.87
N ALA A 316 28.52 8.16 20.94
CA ALA A 316 27.27 8.85 21.22
C ALA A 316 27.17 10.16 20.42
N SER A 317 25.99 10.41 19.83
CA SER A 317 25.53 11.71 19.34
C SER A 317 24.34 12.19 20.17
N SER A 318 23.91 13.43 19.98
CA SER A 318 22.70 14.00 20.59
C SER A 318 21.41 13.23 20.26
N LYS A 319 21.36 12.49 19.14
CA LYS A 319 20.15 11.82 18.64
C LYS A 319 20.28 10.31 18.49
N VAL A 320 21.45 9.81 18.08
CA VAL A 320 21.68 8.36 17.90
C VAL A 320 23.07 8.00 18.41
N SER A 321 23.18 6.83 19.03
CA SER A 321 24.46 6.25 19.43
C SER A 321 24.82 5.11 18.48
N LEU A 322 26.05 5.12 17.97
CA LEU A 322 26.58 4.08 17.09
C LEU A 322 27.52 3.18 17.87
N LYS A 323 27.27 1.88 17.88
CA LYS A 323 28.13 0.89 18.55
C LYS A 323 28.91 0.11 17.51
N PHE A 324 30.20 0.36 17.39
CA PHE A 324 31.07 -0.34 16.44
C PHE A 324 31.42 -1.73 16.98
N VAL A 325 31.15 -2.75 16.18
CA VAL A 325 31.33 -4.17 16.52
C VAL A 325 31.96 -4.89 15.34
N SER A 326 32.82 -5.87 15.61
CA SER A 326 33.47 -6.63 14.54
C SER A 326 32.48 -7.49 13.77
N SER A 327 31.61 -8.23 14.46
CA SER A 327 30.65 -9.14 13.83
C SER A 327 29.25 -9.00 14.40
N SER A 328 28.25 -9.48 13.64
CA SER A 328 26.86 -9.56 14.09
C SER A 328 26.70 -10.69 15.11
N GLU A 329 26.58 -10.34 16.40
CA GLU A 329 26.19 -11.31 17.42
C GLU A 329 24.66 -11.45 17.45
N SER A 330 24.16 -12.68 17.62
CA SER A 330 22.73 -13.03 17.58
C SER A 330 21.86 -12.42 18.70
N LYS A 331 22.37 -11.44 19.46
CA LYS A 331 21.70 -10.78 20.59
C LYS A 331 21.83 -9.24 20.55
N MET A 332 22.27 -8.66 19.44
CA MET A 332 22.35 -7.21 19.33
C MET A 332 20.96 -6.62 19.06
N GLU A 333 20.45 -5.86 20.03
CA GLU A 333 19.21 -5.10 19.86
C GLU A 333 19.50 -3.85 19.03
N VAL A 334 18.80 -3.71 17.90
CA VAL A 334 18.84 -2.50 17.07
C VAL A 334 17.66 -1.62 17.47
N THR A 335 17.95 -0.43 17.96
CA THR A 335 16.93 0.54 18.38
C THR A 335 17.14 1.87 17.67
N PRO A 336 16.10 2.73 17.58
CA PRO A 336 16.26 4.07 16.99
C PRO A 336 17.33 4.95 17.69
N SER A 337 17.64 4.67 18.96
CA SER A 337 18.61 5.42 19.76
C SER A 337 19.99 4.78 19.83
N LEU A 338 20.09 3.47 19.59
CA LEU A 338 21.34 2.71 19.60
C LEU A 338 21.38 1.75 18.41
N VAL A 339 22.26 2.02 17.47
CA VAL A 339 22.42 1.23 16.24
C VAL A 339 23.82 0.61 16.20
N PRO A 340 23.94 -0.74 16.14
CA PRO A 340 25.22 -1.38 15.94
C PRO A 340 25.74 -1.16 14.52
N VAL A 341 27.05 -0.91 14.40
CA VAL A 341 27.78 -0.78 13.15
C VAL A 341 28.76 -1.94 13.03
N ILE A 342 28.48 -2.88 12.13
CA ILE A 342 29.31 -4.04 11.84
C ILE A 342 30.46 -3.60 10.95
N THR A 343 31.68 -3.82 11.42
CA THR A 343 32.89 -3.40 10.71
C THR A 343 33.48 -4.49 9.82
N GLU A 344 33.18 -5.77 10.06
CA GLU A 344 33.71 -6.86 9.23
C GLU A 344 32.98 -6.94 7.88
N MET A 345 33.73 -6.80 6.78
CA MET A 345 33.18 -6.78 5.42
C MET A 345 32.71 -8.15 4.89
N GLY A 346 33.12 -9.26 5.51
CA GLY A 346 32.93 -10.61 4.97
C GLY A 346 31.57 -11.26 5.25
N SER A 347 30.72 -10.66 6.11
CA SER A 347 29.51 -11.32 6.64
C SER A 347 28.19 -10.88 6.00
N PHE A 348 28.21 -9.93 5.07
CA PHE A 348 27.00 -9.30 4.53
C PHE A 348 26.56 -9.86 3.18
N SER A 349 25.27 -10.13 3.06
CA SER A 349 24.59 -10.48 1.81
C SER A 349 23.21 -9.82 1.80
N SER A 350 22.82 -9.18 0.69
CA SER A 350 21.52 -8.53 0.53
C SER A 350 21.00 -8.71 -0.90
N GLU A 351 19.68 -8.83 -1.04
CA GLU A 351 19.01 -8.83 -2.34
C GLU A 351 18.88 -7.42 -2.94
N HIS A 352 19.02 -6.38 -2.10
CA HIS A 352 18.79 -4.99 -2.49
C HIS A 352 20.08 -4.20 -2.74
N PHE A 353 21.21 -4.66 -2.19
CA PHE A 353 22.49 -3.97 -2.32
C PHE A 353 23.65 -4.92 -2.62
N SER A 354 24.43 -4.58 -3.64
CA SER A 354 25.66 -5.27 -4.02
C SER A 354 26.85 -4.32 -3.89
N LEU A 355 27.75 -4.62 -2.94
CA LEU A 355 28.98 -3.87 -2.75
C LEU A 355 29.88 -3.92 -4.00
N GLU A 356 29.94 -5.08 -4.65
CA GLU A 356 30.71 -5.27 -5.89
C GLU A 356 30.20 -4.33 -7.00
N THR A 357 28.88 -4.28 -7.20
CA THR A 357 28.27 -3.39 -8.19
C THR A 357 28.52 -1.92 -7.86
N TYR A 358 28.38 -1.53 -6.58
CA TYR A 358 28.67 -0.18 -6.12
C TYR A 358 30.13 0.21 -6.40
N GLN A 359 31.09 -0.66 -6.08
CA GLN A 359 32.52 -0.41 -6.29
C GLN A 359 32.89 -0.29 -7.77
N GLN A 360 32.32 -1.14 -8.64
CA GLN A 360 32.55 -1.08 -10.10
C GLN A 360 32.10 0.26 -10.70
N ASN A 361 31.06 0.87 -10.15
CA ASN A 361 30.51 2.15 -10.62
C ASN A 361 31.10 3.37 -9.88
N LEU A 362 31.95 3.19 -8.87
CA LEU A 362 32.50 4.29 -8.07
C LEU A 362 33.65 5.01 -8.79
N GLN A 363 33.33 6.08 -9.51
CA GLN A 363 34.31 6.87 -10.29
C GLN A 363 35.07 7.92 -9.47
N THR A 364 34.56 8.30 -8.30
CA THR A 364 35.16 9.30 -7.42
C THR A 364 36.46 8.78 -6.81
N LYS A 365 37.43 9.68 -6.62
CA LYS A 365 38.73 9.32 -6.01
C LYS A 365 38.71 9.32 -4.48
N LYS A 366 37.90 10.22 -3.87
CA LYS A 366 37.87 10.43 -2.41
C LYS A 366 36.51 10.17 -1.77
N LEU A 367 35.43 10.60 -2.43
CA LEU A 367 34.07 10.44 -1.91
C LEU A 367 33.56 9.02 -2.14
N GLY A 368 32.70 8.53 -1.24
CA GLY A 368 32.06 7.22 -1.38
C GLY A 368 32.98 6.00 -1.15
N LYS A 369 34.23 6.23 -0.73
CA LYS A 369 35.20 5.15 -0.41
C LYS A 369 34.92 4.44 0.92
N ILE A 370 34.11 5.07 1.77
CA ILE A 370 33.54 4.50 2.99
C ILE A 370 32.03 4.68 2.91
N LEU A 371 31.28 3.62 3.18
CA LEU A 371 29.84 3.56 3.07
C LEU A 371 29.27 2.97 4.36
N LEU A 372 28.20 3.60 4.87
CA LEU A 372 27.34 3.04 5.91
C LEU A 372 26.05 2.59 5.23
N PHE A 373 25.75 1.31 5.31
CA PHE A 373 24.56 0.73 4.69
C PHE A 373 23.69 0.02 5.73
N SER A 374 22.37 0.20 5.67
CA SER A 374 21.41 -0.56 6.47
C SER A 374 20.17 -0.77 5.62
N GLU A 375 19.57 -1.96 5.65
CA GLU A 375 18.42 -2.32 4.82
C GLU A 375 17.13 -1.65 5.33
N VAL A 376 16.96 -1.60 6.64
CA VAL A 376 15.79 -1.08 7.33
C VAL A 376 16.22 -0.04 8.35
N THR A 377 15.94 1.22 8.05
CA THR A 377 16.14 2.36 8.97
C THR A 377 14.84 3.13 9.17
N THR A 378 14.80 3.98 10.18
CA THR A 378 13.71 4.96 10.30
C THR A 378 13.82 6.00 9.18
N THR A 379 12.69 6.60 8.80
CA THR A 379 12.62 7.62 7.73
C THR A 379 13.37 8.92 8.08
N THR A 380 13.69 9.15 9.36
CA THR A 380 14.32 10.39 9.86
C THR A 380 15.57 10.13 10.72
N MET A 381 16.37 9.10 10.40
CA MET A 381 17.56 8.77 11.20
C MET A 381 18.66 9.83 11.02
N ASN A 382 18.97 10.56 12.10
CA ASN A 382 20.03 11.57 12.11
C ASN A 382 21.34 10.94 12.61
N LEU A 383 22.20 10.52 11.68
CA LEU A 383 23.47 9.86 12.00
C LEU A 383 24.58 10.79 12.48
N LEU A 384 24.52 12.08 12.11
CA LEU A 384 25.55 13.06 12.41
C LEU A 384 24.90 14.27 13.08
N ASP A 385 25.54 14.77 14.13
CA ASP A 385 25.27 16.11 14.65
C ASP A 385 25.99 17.09 13.70
N GLY A 386 25.20 17.91 13.00
CA GLY A 386 25.69 18.80 11.93
C GLY A 386 26.68 19.85 12.37
#